data_AF-W2FM76-F1
#
_entry.id   AF-W2FM76-F1
#
_cell.length_a   1.000
_cell.length_b   1.000
_cell.length_c   1.000
_cell.angle_alpha   90.00
_cell.angle_beta   90.00
_cell.angle_gamma   90.00
#
_symmetry.space_group_name_H-M   'P 1'
#
loop_
_entity.id
_entity.type
_entity.pdbx_description
1 polymer ?
#
loop_
_entity_poly.entity_id
_entity_poly.type
_entity_poly.pdbx_seq_one_letter_code
_entity_poly.pdbx_strand_id
1 'polypeptide(L)'
;MENVTKAVERRMGDELPQKFGIVLDGWTRGSEHYLAVFVCYELIGVRQAPLLSMAPIINGPNDSLNPESHMAAVSAGGPSFGKTLSNVIFS
;
A
#
# COMPACT_ATOMS: atom_id res chain seq x y z
N MET A 1 -4.69 12.83 16.23
CA MET A 1 -4.28 12.21 14.95
C MET A 1 -3.49 10.94 15.20
N GLU A 2 -2.37 10.98 15.93
CA GLU A 2 -1.51 9.81 16.19
C GLU A 2 -2.22 8.57 16.78
N ASN A 3 -3.12 8.77 17.76
CA ASN A 3 -3.89 7.65 18.34
C ASN A 3 -4.87 6.99 17.34
N VAL A 4 -5.36 7.75 16.37
CA VAL A 4 -6.26 7.24 15.32
C VAL A 4 -5.44 6.44 14.30
N THR A 5 -4.29 6.97 13.89
CA THR A 5 -3.36 6.26 12.99
C THR A 5 -2.93 4.92 13.58
N LYS A 6 -2.47 4.89 14.83
CA LYS A 6 -2.06 3.63 15.51
C LYS A 6 -3.22 2.64 15.65
N ALA A 7 -4.44 3.12 15.89
CA ALA A 7 -5.62 2.26 15.98
C ALA A 7 -5.99 1.64 14.62
N VAL A 8 -5.87 2.40 13.53
CA VAL A 8 -6.09 1.93 12.17
C VAL A 8 -5.01 0.92 11.77
N GLU A 9 -3.73 1.23 12.02
CA GLU A 9 -2.60 0.35 11.76
C GLU A 9 -2.75 -1.00 12.48
N ARG A 10 -3.09 -0.97 13.78
CA ARG A 10 -3.32 -2.18 14.58
C ARG A 10 -4.49 -2.99 14.04
N ARG A 11 -5.63 -2.33 13.74
CA ARG A 11 -6.80 -3.01 13.20
C ARG A 11 -6.49 -3.65 11.84
N MET A 12 -5.75 -2.97 10.97
CA MET A 12 -5.33 -3.52 9.69
C MET A 12 -4.37 -4.70 9.89
N GLY A 13 -3.45 -4.65 10.86
CA GLY A 13 -2.60 -5.78 11.22
C GLY A 13 -3.41 -7.02 11.66
N ASP A 14 -4.44 -6.80 12.49
CA ASP A 14 -5.33 -7.86 13.02
C ASP A 14 -6.28 -8.42 11.94
N GLU A 15 -6.75 -7.58 11.03
CA GLU A 15 -7.74 -7.94 9.98
C GLU A 15 -7.09 -8.53 8.73
N LEU A 16 -5.88 -8.07 8.39
CA LEU A 16 -5.19 -8.55 7.20
C LEU A 16 -4.84 -10.04 7.35
N PRO A 17 -5.11 -10.87 6.34
CA PRO A 17 -4.64 -12.25 6.34
C PRO A 17 -3.11 -12.34 6.24
N GLN A 18 -2.58 -13.52 6.49
CA GLN A 18 -1.15 -13.80 6.34
C GLN A 18 -0.69 -13.76 4.86
N LYS A 19 -1.63 -13.92 3.93
CA LYS A 19 -1.41 -13.82 2.48
C LYS A 19 -2.42 -12.87 1.88
N PHE A 20 -1.96 -11.88 1.14
CA PHE A 20 -2.80 -10.91 0.44
C PHE A 20 -2.15 -10.50 -0.88
N GLY A 21 -2.96 -10.00 -1.80
CA GLY A 21 -2.47 -9.33 -3.01
C GLY A 21 -2.29 -7.84 -2.76
N ILE A 22 -1.55 -7.18 -3.64
CA ILE A 22 -1.47 -5.72 -3.70
C ILE A 22 -2.08 -5.27 -5.03
N VAL A 23 -2.77 -4.13 -5.01
CA VAL A 23 -3.20 -3.44 -6.23
C VAL A 23 -2.65 -2.03 -6.17
N LEU A 24 -2.02 -1.61 -7.25
CA LEU A 24 -1.50 -0.26 -7.41
C LEU A 24 -2.47 0.54 -8.29
N ASP A 25 -2.82 1.75 -7.86
CA ASP A 25 -3.57 2.70 -8.68
C ASP A 25 -2.79 4.01 -8.78
N GLY A 26 -2.58 4.46 -10.01
CA GLY A 26 -1.79 5.65 -10.33
C GLY A 26 -2.71 6.79 -10.73
N TRP A 27 -2.64 7.92 -10.03
CA TRP A 27 -3.38 9.12 -10.39
C TRP A 27 -2.44 10.29 -10.69
N THR A 28 -2.74 11.11 -11.70
CA THR A 28 -1.98 12.34 -11.97
C THR A 28 -2.85 13.58 -11.76
N ARG A 29 -2.37 14.55 -10.97
CA ARG A 29 -3.01 15.85 -10.79
C ARG A 29 -2.01 16.96 -11.10
N GLY A 30 -2.12 17.57 -12.28
CA GLY A 30 -1.13 18.53 -12.76
C GLY A 30 0.20 17.83 -13.09
N SER A 31 1.30 18.28 -12.50
CA SER A 31 2.63 17.66 -12.64
C SER A 31 2.94 16.62 -11.55
N GLU A 32 2.04 16.41 -10.59
CA GLU A 32 2.22 15.47 -9.49
C GLU A 32 1.58 14.12 -9.83
N HIS A 33 2.37 13.07 -9.77
CA HIS A 33 1.91 11.69 -9.87
C HIS A 33 1.75 11.12 -8.47
N TYR A 34 0.64 10.44 -8.22
CA TYR A 34 0.31 9.79 -6.96
C TYR A 34 0.22 8.29 -7.20
N LEU A 35 0.73 7.52 -6.24
CA LEU A 35 0.53 6.09 -6.19
C LEU A 35 -0.29 5.74 -4.96
N ALA A 36 -1.45 5.14 -5.20
CA ALA A 36 -2.23 4.48 -4.18
C ALA A 36 -1.87 2.99 -4.16
N VAL A 37 -1.62 2.47 -2.97
CA VAL A 37 -1.36 1.05 -2.69
C VAL A 37 -2.57 0.51 -1.97
N PHE A 38 -3.24 -0.48 -2.55
CA PHE A 38 -4.35 -1.20 -1.94
C PHE A 38 -3.92 -2.60 -1.57
N VAL A 39 -4.48 -3.14 -0.48
CA VAL A 39 -4.31 -4.56 -0.15
C VAL A 39 -5.57 -5.31 -0.56
N CYS A 40 -5.43 -6.32 -1.41
CA CYS A 40 -6.53 -7.16 -1.87
C CYS A 40 -6.53 -8.51 -1.16
N TYR A 41 -7.64 -8.85 -0.52
CA TYR A 41 -7.83 -10.15 0.11
C TYR A 41 -9.30 -10.53 0.13
N GLU A 42 -9.61 -11.77 0.48
CA GLU A 42 -10.98 -12.23 0.66
C GLU A 42 -11.28 -12.37 2.15
N LEU A 43 -12.42 -11.82 2.58
CA LEU A 43 -12.96 -12.00 3.92
C LEU A 43 -14.39 -12.52 3.79
N ILE A 44 -14.62 -13.76 4.22
CA ILE A 44 -15.95 -14.40 4.23
C ILE A 44 -16.59 -14.38 2.82
N GLY A 45 -15.83 -14.75 1.78
CA GLY A 45 -16.33 -14.78 0.40
C GLY A 45 -16.48 -13.40 -0.27
N VAL A 46 -16.10 -12.31 0.41
CA VAL A 46 -16.16 -10.95 -0.13
C VAL A 46 -14.77 -10.39 -0.32
N ARG A 47 -14.48 -9.89 -1.53
CA ARG A 47 -13.23 -9.19 -1.83
C ARG A 47 -13.14 -7.88 -1.05
N GLN A 48 -12.10 -7.75 -0.25
CA GLN A 48 -11.69 -6.52 0.42
C GLN A 48 -10.54 -5.88 -0.36
N ALA A 49 -10.57 -4.56 -0.49
CA ALA A 49 -9.52 -3.77 -1.14
C ALA A 49 -9.29 -2.43 -0.42
N PRO A 50 -8.98 -2.39 0.89
CA PRO A 50 -8.70 -1.14 1.58
C PRO A 50 -7.42 -0.46 1.05
N LEU A 51 -7.44 0.87 1.04
CA LEU A 51 -6.27 1.70 0.76
C LEU A 51 -5.27 1.59 1.93
N LEU A 52 -4.05 1.17 1.63
CA LEU A 52 -2.96 1.01 2.59
C LEU A 52 -2.14 2.29 2.71
N SER A 53 -1.80 2.90 1.58
CA SER A 53 -1.00 4.10 1.54
C SER A 53 -1.27 4.85 0.23
N MET A 54 -1.13 6.17 0.28
CA MET A 54 -1.11 7.00 -0.90
C MET A 54 0.00 8.03 -0.73
N ALA A 55 0.93 8.08 -1.67
CA ALA A 55 2.02 9.03 -1.65
C ALA A 55 2.22 9.65 -3.04
N PRO A 56 2.61 10.93 -3.13
CA PRO A 56 3.14 11.47 -4.35
C PRO A 56 4.43 10.72 -4.69
N ILE A 57 4.56 10.27 -5.94
CA ILE A 57 5.84 9.83 -6.49
C ILE A 57 6.60 11.12 -6.82
N ILE A 58 7.71 11.36 -6.12
CA ILE A 58 8.63 12.44 -6.48
C ILE A 58 9.17 12.06 -7.86
N ASN A 59 8.82 12.85 -8.88
CA ASN A 59 9.25 12.64 -10.25
C ASN A 59 10.51 13.48 -10.50
N GLY A 60 11.58 13.21 -9.74
CA GLY A 60 12.89 13.79 -10.00
C GLY A 60 13.45 13.31 -11.35
N PRO A 61 14.43 14.00 -11.94
CA PRO A 61 15.00 13.64 -13.25
C PRO A 61 15.63 12.23 -13.31
N ASN A 62 15.78 11.55 -12.17
CA ASN A 62 16.26 10.18 -12.05
C ASN A 62 15.24 9.24 -11.38
N ASP A 63 14.08 9.75 -10.97
CA ASP A 63 13.01 8.94 -10.39
C ASP A 63 12.15 8.41 -11.52
N SER A 64 12.31 7.13 -11.80
CA SER A 64 11.49 6.44 -12.79
C SER A 64 10.24 5.90 -12.10
N LEU A 65 9.10 5.99 -12.78
CA LEU A 65 7.86 5.23 -12.48
C LEU A 65 8.08 3.72 -12.72
N ASN A 66 9.26 3.23 -12.38
CA ASN A 66 9.68 1.86 -12.59
C ASN A 66 9.14 0.99 -11.44
N PRO A 67 9.07 -0.33 -11.65
CA PRO A 67 8.63 -1.27 -10.62
C PRO A 67 9.40 -1.14 -9.28
N GLU A 68 10.65 -0.68 -9.31
CA GLU A 68 11.50 -0.55 -8.11
C GLU A 68 11.06 0.60 -7.20
N SER A 69 10.73 1.76 -7.76
CA SER A 69 10.14 2.91 -7.05
C SER A 69 8.78 2.54 -6.46
N HIS A 70 7.98 1.75 -7.19
CA HIS A 70 6.72 1.21 -6.68
C HIS A 70 6.93 0.28 -5.49
N MET A 71 7.92 -0.61 -5.56
CA MET A 71 8.29 -1.51 -4.46
C MET A 71 8.82 -0.75 -3.24
N ALA A 72 9.58 0.33 -3.45
CA ALA A 72 10.04 1.19 -2.36
C ALA A 72 8.88 1.87 -1.63
N ALA A 73 7.87 2.37 -2.35
CA ALA A 73 6.66 2.94 -1.76
C ALA A 73 5.85 1.92 -0.94
N VAL A 74 5.73 0.69 -1.45
CA VAL A 74 5.08 -0.42 -0.72
C VAL A 74 5.88 -0.82 0.53
N SER A 75 7.21 -0.91 0.40
CA SER A 75 8.10 -1.27 1.51
C SER A 75 8.11 -0.20 2.61
N ALA A 76 8.00 1.08 2.27
CA ALA A 76 7.88 2.17 3.24
C ALA A 76 6.57 2.11 4.05
N GLY A 77 5.49 1.58 3.46
CA GLY A 77 4.19 1.41 4.14
C GLY A 77 4.07 0.12 4.96
N GLY A 78 4.81 -0.95 4.61
CA GLY A 78 4.68 -2.28 5.24
C GLY A 78 4.91 -2.34 6.76
N PRO A 79 6.01 -1.77 7.31
CA PRO A 79 6.35 -1.87 8.73
C PRO A 79 5.26 -1.36 9.67
N SER A 80 4.46 -0.39 9.24
CA SER A 80 3.39 0.23 10.02
C SER A 80 2.26 -0.75 10.36
N PHE A 81 2.12 -1.85 9.62
CA PHE A 81 1.00 -2.81 9.76
C PHE A 81 1.41 -4.17 10.32
N GLY A 82 2.66 -4.34 10.76
CA GLY A 82 3.18 -5.62 11.25
C GLY A 82 3.23 -6.73 10.18
N LYS A 83 3.16 -6.35 8.89
CA LYS A 83 3.22 -7.25 7.73
C LYS A 83 4.39 -6.86 6.84
N THR A 84 5.05 -7.86 6.26
CA THR A 84 6.21 -7.67 5.39
C THR A 84 5.88 -8.05 3.96
N LEU A 85 6.73 -7.68 3.01
CA LEU A 85 6.57 -8.03 1.59
C LEU A 85 6.46 -9.56 1.35
N SER A 86 6.93 -10.38 2.29
CA SER A 86 6.74 -11.84 2.29
C SER A 86 5.28 -12.30 2.36
N ASN A 87 4.36 -11.42 2.74
CA ASN A 87 2.93 -11.71 2.82
C ASN A 87 2.19 -11.43 1.49
N VAL A 88 2.88 -10.83 0.51
CA VAL A 88 2.33 -10.49 -0.81
C VAL A 88 2.43 -11.69 -1.73
N ILE A 89 1.30 -12.14 -2.28
CA ILE A 89 1.24 -13.32 -3.15
C ILE A 89 0.97 -13.00 -4.62
N PHE A 90 0.57 -11.76 -4.93
CA PHE A 90 0.47 -11.22 -6.29
C PHE A 90 0.40 -9.67 -6.24
N SER A 91 0.76 -9.03 -7.36
CA SER A 91 0.75 -7.58 -7.59
C SER A 91 0.19 -7.27 -8.97
#